data_AF-N6ZRL4-F1
#
_entry.id   AF-N6ZRL4-F1
#
_cell.length_a   1.000
_cell.length_b   1.000
_cell.length_c   1.000
_cell.angle_alpha   90.00
_cell.angle_beta   90.00
_cell.angle_gamma   90.00
#
_symmetry.space_group_name_H-M   'P 1'
#
loop_
_entity.id
_entity.type
_entity.pdbx_description
1 polymer ?
#
loop_
_entity_poly.entity_id
_entity_poly.type
_entity_poly.pdbx_seq_one_letter_code
_entity_poly.pdbx_strand_id
1 'polypeptide(L)'
;MSRPDAKDYALSRAALLTEGFKGLLLVNGGGAAALLAFIAQVADKSPRLAQLSFVGVAFMAVGLGLALLVPFFRYHHSHAVQKREAAGQTEGLKTVYWYLYTACQYLSVIAFVGALIYLVVTALPVLAAMPAGRC
;
A
#
# COMPACT_ATOMS: atom_id res chain seq x y z
N MET A 1 0.76 -14.33 -41.61
CA MET A 1 0.45 -13.72 -40.30
C MET A 1 1.60 -12.77 -39.99
N SER A 2 1.38 -11.46 -40.10
CA SER A 2 2.46 -10.47 -39.89
C SER A 2 2.77 -10.35 -38.39
N ARG A 3 4.04 -10.33 -38.02
CA ARG A 3 4.48 -10.15 -36.63
C ARG A 3 4.04 -8.74 -36.20
N PRO A 4 3.35 -8.56 -35.07
CA PRO A 4 2.92 -7.23 -34.63
C PRO A 4 4.13 -6.30 -34.46
N ASP A 5 3.99 -5.03 -34.82
CA ASP A 5 5.06 -4.05 -34.71
C ASP A 5 5.37 -3.80 -33.23
N ALA A 6 6.63 -3.48 -32.89
CA ALA A 6 7.05 -3.18 -31.52
C ALA A 6 6.22 -2.03 -30.90
N LYS A 7 5.69 -1.14 -31.74
CA LYS A 7 4.77 -0.06 -31.37
C LYS A 7 3.41 -0.57 -30.89
N ASP A 8 2.88 -1.61 -31.52
CA ASP A 8 1.58 -2.19 -31.15
C ASP A 8 1.65 -2.89 -29.79
N TYR A 9 2.77 -3.54 -29.50
CA TYR A 9 3.03 -4.12 -28.18
C TYR A 9 3.15 -3.04 -27.09
N ALA A 10 3.82 -1.93 -27.37
CA ALA A 10 3.96 -0.82 -26.43
C ALA A 10 2.60 -0.15 -26.12
N LEU A 11 1.77 0.06 -27.15
CA LEU A 11 0.42 0.63 -27.02
C LEU A 11 -0.52 -0.30 -26.23
N SER A 12 -0.52 -1.60 -26.54
CA SER A 12 -1.33 -2.59 -25.83
C SER A 12 -0.96 -2.68 -24.35
N ARG A 13 0.35 -2.68 -24.04
CA ARG A 13 0.85 -2.67 -22.66
C ARG A 13 0.46 -1.39 -21.91
N ALA A 14 0.50 -0.23 -22.56
CA ALA A 14 0.07 1.04 -21.98
C ALA A 14 -1.45 1.06 -21.71
N ALA A 15 -2.26 0.51 -22.61
CA ALA A 15 -3.70 0.39 -22.42
C ALA A 15 -4.06 -0.51 -21.24
N LEU A 16 -3.44 -1.69 -21.14
CA LEU A 16 -3.64 -2.61 -20.00
C LEU A 16 -3.23 -1.98 -18.66
N LEU A 17 -2.14 -1.22 -18.63
CA LEU A 17 -1.71 -0.48 -17.43
C LEU A 17 -2.73 0.59 -17.05
N THR A 18 -3.33 1.27 -18.03
CA THR A 18 -4.32 2.32 -17.79
C THR A 18 -5.64 1.76 -17.27
N GLU A 19 -6.13 0.67 -17.85
CA GLU A 19 -7.34 -0.01 -17.37
C GLU A 19 -7.13 -0.64 -16.00
N GLY A 20 -5.98 -1.28 -15.79
CA GLY A 20 -5.59 -1.81 -14.48
C GLY A 20 -5.54 -0.71 -13.42
N PHE A 21 -5.02 0.47 -13.75
CA PHE A 21 -4.98 1.61 -12.84
C PHE A 21 -6.37 2.17 -12.53
N LYS A 22 -7.25 2.26 -13.52
CA LYS A 22 -8.67 2.65 -13.33
C LYS A 22 -9.40 1.65 -12.43
N GLY A 23 -9.24 0.35 -12.67
CA GLY A 23 -9.82 -0.68 -11.82
C GLY A 23 -9.30 -0.61 -10.38
N LEU A 24 -7.99 -0.40 -10.21
CA LEU A 24 -7.37 -0.24 -8.90
C LEU A 24 -7.91 1.01 -8.17
N LEU A 25 -8.05 2.14 -8.85
CA LEU A 25 -8.63 3.35 -8.29
C LEU A 25 -10.09 3.16 -7.90
N LEU A 26 -10.89 2.48 -8.72
CA LEU A 26 -12.31 2.28 -8.47
C LEU A 26 -12.55 1.37 -7.26
N VAL A 27 -11.80 0.26 -7.17
CA VAL A 27 -11.91 -0.69 -6.05
C VAL A 27 -11.40 -0.07 -4.75
N ASN A 28 -10.22 0.56 -4.77
CA ASN A 28 -9.66 1.17 -3.56
C ASN A 28 -10.40 2.46 -3.16
N GLY A 29 -10.89 3.25 -4.12
CA GLY A 29 -11.69 4.43 -3.87
C GLY A 29 -13.04 4.10 -3.25
N GLY A 30 -13.74 3.09 -3.77
CA GLY A 30 -14.98 2.58 -3.18
C GLY A 30 -14.76 2.02 -1.77
N GLY A 31 -13.66 1.28 -1.56
CA GLY A 31 -13.27 0.78 -0.24
C GLY A 31 -12.99 1.91 0.76
N ALA A 32 -12.27 2.96 0.35
CA ALA A 32 -11.98 4.12 1.20
C ALA A 32 -13.25 4.88 1.59
N ALA A 33 -14.18 5.07 0.65
CA ALA A 33 -15.46 5.71 0.92
C ALA A 33 -16.33 4.89 1.90
N ALA A 34 -16.38 3.56 1.71
CA ALA A 34 -17.08 2.66 2.63
C ALA A 34 -16.47 2.68 4.04
N LEU A 35 -15.15 2.71 4.14
CA LEU A 35 -14.44 2.80 5.41
C LEU A 35 -14.72 4.13 6.13
N LEU A 36 -14.75 5.24 5.39
CA LEU A 36 -15.08 6.56 5.93
C LEU A 36 -16.53 6.60 6.46
N ALA A 37 -17.47 6.05 5.68
CA ALA A 37 -18.86 5.96 6.08
C ALA A 37 -19.04 5.09 7.32
N PHE A 38 -18.34 3.95 7.41
CA PHE A 38 -18.32 3.11 8.59
C PHE A 38 -17.79 3.84 9.82
N ILE A 39 -16.68 4.56 9.71
CA ILE A 39 -16.11 5.34 10.83
C ILE A 39 -17.08 6.43 11.27
N ALA A 40 -17.72 7.14 10.33
CA ALA A 40 -18.72 8.15 10.63
C ALA A 40 -19.91 7.56 11.41
N GLN A 41 -20.41 6.40 10.97
CA GLN A 41 -21.54 5.74 11.62
C GLN A 41 -21.18 5.17 13.01
N VAL A 42 -19.95 4.68 13.20
CA VAL A 42 -19.47 4.17 14.48
C VAL A 42 -19.15 5.30 15.46
N ALA A 43 -18.71 6.46 14.97
CA ALA A 43 -18.39 7.61 15.82
C ALA A 43 -19.58 8.06 16.68
N ASP A 44 -20.79 8.03 16.11
CA ASP A 44 -22.02 8.38 16.82
C ASP A 44 -22.42 7.35 17.88
N LYS A 45 -22.06 6.08 17.70
CA LYS A 45 -22.47 4.95 18.56
C LYS A 45 -21.45 4.64 19.66
N SER A 46 -20.17 4.70 19.32
CA SER A 46 -19.05 4.41 20.20
C SER A 46 -17.83 5.22 19.78
N PRO A 47 -17.61 6.40 20.39
CA PRO A 47 -16.46 7.25 20.06
C PRO A 47 -15.13 6.53 20.33
N ARG A 48 -15.09 5.64 21.31
CA ARG A 48 -13.92 4.81 21.60
C ARG A 48 -13.61 3.83 20.46
N LEU A 49 -14.63 3.16 19.90
CA LEU A 49 -14.42 2.25 18.78
C LEU A 49 -13.96 3.03 17.54
N ALA A 50 -14.55 4.19 17.27
CA ALA A 50 -14.14 5.05 16.17
C ALA A 50 -12.68 5.51 16.28
N GLN A 51 -12.22 5.90 17.48
CA GLN A 51 -10.82 6.25 17.72
C GLN A 51 -9.87 5.08 17.45
N LEU A 52 -10.19 3.88 17.96
CA LEU A 52 -9.37 2.68 17.73
C LEU A 52 -9.33 2.32 16.24
N SER A 53 -10.47 2.37 15.55
CA SER A 53 -10.55 2.16 14.11
C SER A 53 -9.71 3.18 13.34
N PHE A 54 -9.80 4.47 13.69
CA PHE A 54 -9.03 5.53 13.04
C PHE A 54 -7.51 5.33 13.20
N VAL A 55 -7.05 4.93 14.39
CA VAL A 55 -5.64 4.61 14.63
C VAL A 55 -5.20 3.44 13.74
N GLY A 56 -6.00 2.37 13.65
CA GLY A 56 -5.70 1.24 12.77
C GLY A 56 -5.60 1.65 11.30
N VAL A 57 -6.53 2.49 10.83
CA VAL A 57 -6.52 3.04 9.46
C VAL A 57 -5.29 3.93 9.23
N ALA A 58 -4.91 4.75 10.19
CA ALA A 58 -3.71 5.58 10.11
C ALA A 58 -2.43 4.73 9.97
N PHE A 59 -2.29 3.66 10.75
CA PHE A 59 -1.18 2.72 10.61
C PHE A 59 -1.17 2.04 9.22
N MET A 60 -2.32 1.61 8.71
CA MET A 60 -2.42 1.06 7.36
C MET A 60 -2.05 2.08 6.29
N ALA A 61 -2.46 3.35 6.44
CA ALA A 61 -2.11 4.41 5.51
C ALA A 61 -0.60 4.68 5.48
N VAL A 62 0.06 4.65 6.65
CA VAL A 62 1.53 4.73 6.73
C VAL A 62 2.19 3.53 6.04
N GLY A 63 1.69 2.32 6.30
CA GLY A 63 2.18 1.10 5.64
C GLY A 63 2.04 1.17 4.12
N LEU A 64 0.91 1.67 3.62
CA LEU A 64 0.67 1.91 2.20
C LEU A 64 1.63 2.95 1.63
N GLY A 65 1.84 4.06 2.32
CA GLY A 65 2.79 5.10 1.91
C GLY A 65 4.20 4.55 1.75
N LEU A 66 4.67 3.76 2.71
CA LEU A 66 5.96 3.07 2.63
C LEU A 66 6.03 2.08 1.46
N ALA A 67 4.96 1.31 1.23
CA ALA A 67 4.88 0.38 0.11
C ALA A 67 4.94 1.09 -1.25
N LEU A 68 4.32 2.27 -1.38
CA LEU A 68 4.37 3.09 -2.61
C LEU A 68 5.76 3.67 -2.89
N LEU A 69 6.59 3.86 -1.86
CA LEU A 69 7.97 4.32 -2.01
C LEU A 69 8.92 3.20 -2.48
N VAL A 70 8.57 1.92 -2.30
CA VAL A 70 9.38 0.77 -2.74
C VAL A 70 9.71 0.81 -4.24
N PRO A 71 8.75 0.95 -5.18
CA PRO A 71 9.06 1.01 -6.61
C PRO A 71 9.95 2.20 -6.98
N PHE A 72 9.76 3.35 -6.32
CA PHE A 72 10.60 4.54 -6.52
C PHE A 72 12.06 4.26 -6.14
N PHE A 73 12.30 3.73 -4.94
CA PHE A 73 13.66 3.40 -4.49
C PHE A 73 14.27 2.23 -5.28
N ARG A 74 13.48 1.23 -5.70
CA ARG A 74 13.94 0.17 -6.61
C ARG A 74 14.39 0.73 -7.96
N TYR A 75 13.64 1.67 -8.53
CA TYR A 75 13.99 2.32 -9.79
C TYR A 75 15.32 3.07 -9.66
N HIS A 76 15.48 3.87 -8.61
CA HIS A 76 16.74 4.58 -8.35
C HIS A 76 17.91 3.65 -8.04
N HIS A 77 17.69 2.54 -7.33
CA HIS A 77 18.70 1.51 -7.14
C HIS A 77 19.18 0.94 -8.48
N SER A 78 18.25 0.55 -9.34
CA SER A 78 18.57 -0.01 -10.66
C SER A 78 19.37 0.96 -11.52
N HIS A 79 18.98 2.24 -11.58
CA HIS A 79 19.74 3.25 -12.31
C HIS A 79 21.12 3.52 -11.69
N ALA A 80 21.23 3.52 -10.36
CA ALA A 80 22.51 3.73 -9.68
C ALA A 80 23.48 2.57 -9.94
N VAL A 81 22.98 1.34 -10.01
CA VAL A 81 23.77 0.15 -10.36
C VAL A 81 24.22 0.21 -11.82
N GLN A 82 23.31 0.48 -12.76
CA GLN A 82 23.64 0.59 -14.19
C GLN A 82 24.72 1.66 -14.47
N LYS A 83 24.64 2.82 -13.80
CA LYS A 83 25.66 3.88 -13.94
C LYS A 83 27.04 3.43 -13.46
N ARG A 84 27.11 2.56 -12.44
CA ARG A 84 28.36 2.05 -11.88
C ARG A 84 28.95 0.91 -12.71
N GLU A 85 28.10 0.03 -13.24
CA GLU A 85 28.49 -1.02 -14.19
C GLU A 85 29.07 -0.39 -15.47
N ALA A 86 28.45 0.66 -15.98
CA ALA A 86 28.98 1.43 -17.12
C ALA A 86 30.33 2.11 -16.82
N ALA A 87 30.63 2.37 -15.55
CA ALA A 87 31.91 2.91 -15.10
C ALA A 87 32.97 1.83 -14.78
N GLY A 88 32.68 0.55 -15.08
CA GLY A 88 33.58 -0.58 -14.84
C GLY A 88 33.73 -0.96 -13.36
N GLN A 89 32.85 -0.46 -12.48
CA GLN A 89 32.83 -0.86 -11.08
C GLN A 89 32.09 -2.20 -10.93
N THR A 90 32.63 -3.10 -10.10
CA THR A 90 32.19 -4.49 -9.94
C THR A 90 30.70 -4.62 -9.56
N GLU A 91 30.07 -5.64 -10.16
CA GLU A 91 28.71 -6.09 -9.87
C GLU A 91 28.53 -6.43 -8.38
N GLY A 92 27.43 -5.98 -7.76
CA GLY A 92 27.00 -6.45 -6.44
C GLY A 92 27.08 -5.46 -5.27
N LEU A 93 27.53 -4.21 -5.47
CA LEU A 93 27.56 -3.21 -4.40
C LEU A 93 26.14 -2.71 -4.04
N LYS A 94 25.69 -3.03 -2.82
CA LYS A 94 24.44 -2.52 -2.25
C LYS A 94 24.48 -0.99 -2.17
N THR A 95 23.63 -0.33 -2.95
CA THR A 95 23.49 1.14 -2.88
C THR A 95 22.64 1.55 -1.68
N VAL A 96 22.69 2.83 -1.29
CA VAL A 96 21.79 3.39 -0.25
C VAL A 96 20.32 3.08 -0.55
N TYR A 97 19.92 3.13 -1.83
CA TYR A 97 18.55 2.81 -2.27
C TYR A 97 18.14 1.37 -1.98
N TRP A 98 19.11 0.43 -1.92
CA TRP A 98 18.86 -0.96 -1.56
C TRP A 98 18.35 -1.05 -0.12
N TYR A 99 19.08 -0.42 0.81
CA TYR A 99 18.68 -0.36 2.20
C TYR A 99 17.34 0.36 2.39
N LEU A 100 17.11 1.46 1.66
CA LEU A 100 15.87 2.22 1.74
C LEU A 100 14.65 1.44 1.26
N TYR A 101 14.70 0.79 0.09
CA TYR A 101 13.55 0.01 -0.38
C TYR A 101 13.32 -1.22 0.49
N THR A 102 14.38 -1.88 0.97
CA THR A 102 14.26 -3.04 1.88
C THR A 102 13.66 -2.62 3.22
N ALA A 103 14.12 -1.51 3.80
CA ALA A 103 13.53 -0.97 5.03
C ALA A 103 12.06 -0.59 4.83
N CYS A 104 11.72 0.11 3.75
CA CYS A 104 10.33 0.46 3.45
C CYS A 104 9.44 -0.79 3.29
N GLN A 105 9.94 -1.84 2.63
CA GLN A 105 9.23 -3.10 2.46
C GLN A 105 8.96 -3.81 3.80
N TYR A 106 9.95 -3.92 4.68
CA TYR A 106 9.74 -4.53 5.99
C TYR A 106 8.83 -3.68 6.87
N LEU A 107 9.06 -2.37 6.93
CA LEU A 107 8.25 -1.45 7.72
C LEU A 107 6.80 -1.39 7.22
N SER A 108 6.56 -1.47 5.90
CA SER A 108 5.19 -1.53 5.38
C SER A 108 4.48 -2.80 5.85
N VAL A 109 5.13 -3.96 5.77
CA VAL A 109 4.55 -5.23 6.23
C VAL A 109 4.29 -5.20 7.74
N ILE A 110 5.25 -4.71 8.53
CA ILE A 110 5.11 -4.57 9.98
C ILE A 110 3.95 -3.62 10.32
N ALA A 111 3.80 -2.50 9.62
CA ALA A 111 2.71 -1.57 9.82
C ALA A 111 1.34 -2.21 9.51
N PHE A 112 1.23 -2.96 8.41
CA PHE A 112 0.00 -3.66 8.05
C PHE A 112 -0.37 -4.76 9.07
N VAL A 113 0.56 -5.65 9.38
CA VAL A 113 0.33 -6.75 10.33
C VAL A 113 0.08 -6.19 11.72
N GLY A 114 0.84 -5.17 12.13
CA GLY A 114 0.66 -4.47 13.40
C GLY A 114 -0.71 -3.80 13.52
N ALA A 115 -1.19 -3.13 12.47
CA ALA A 115 -2.52 -2.53 12.44
C ALA A 115 -3.64 -3.59 12.58
N LEU A 116 -3.50 -4.73 11.89
CA LEU A 116 -4.45 -5.83 11.99
C LEU A 116 -4.49 -6.41 13.40
N ILE A 117 -3.32 -6.71 13.97
CA ILE A 117 -3.21 -7.23 15.35
C ILE A 117 -3.81 -6.21 16.33
N TYR A 118 -3.48 -4.92 16.18
CA TYR A 118 -4.00 -3.86 17.03
C TYR A 118 -5.53 -3.79 16.99
N LEU A 119 -6.14 -3.80 15.80
CA LEU A 119 -7.60 -3.77 15.65
C LEU A 119 -8.24 -5.03 16.23
N VAL A 120 -7.66 -6.20 15.99
CA VAL A 120 -8.18 -7.47 16.53
C VAL A 120 -8.11 -7.49 18.06
N VAL A 121 -7.02 -7.01 18.65
CA VAL A 121 -6.83 -7.04 20.12
C VAL A 121 -7.65 -5.96 20.83
N THR A 122 -7.83 -4.79 20.21
CA THR A 122 -8.42 -3.64 20.90
C THR A 122 -9.87 -3.36 20.47
N ALA A 123 -10.17 -3.40 19.17
CA ALA A 123 -11.48 -3.01 18.64
C ALA A 123 -12.52 -4.14 18.74
N LEU A 124 -12.13 -5.41 18.52
CA LEU A 124 -13.06 -6.55 18.63
C LEU A 124 -13.66 -6.72 20.03
N PRO A 125 -12.90 -6.65 21.14
CA PRO A 125 -13.49 -6.78 22.47
C PRO A 125 -14.46 -5.63 22.79
N VAL A 126 -14.15 -4.42 22.35
CA VAL A 126 -15.02 -3.25 22.52
C VAL A 126 -16.32 -3.42 21.72
N LEU A 127 -16.24 -3.98 20.51
CA LEU A 127 -17.40 -4.33 19.70
C LEU A 127 -18.25 -5.43 20.34
N ALA A 128 -17.62 -6.50 20.84
CA ALA A 128 -18.31 -7.62 21.48
C ALA A 128 -19.01 -7.23 22.81
N ALA A 129 -18.51 -6.21 23.49
CA ALA A 129 -19.10 -5.68 24.71
C ALA A 129 -20.27 -4.71 24.46
N MET A 130 -20.58 -4.36 23.20
CA MET A 130 -21.70 -3.48 22.90
C MET A 130 -23.05 -4.22 23.00
N PRO A 131 -24.04 -3.67 23.72
CA PRO A 131 -25.34 -4.31 23.87
C PRO A 131 -26.08 -4.39 22.52
N ALA A 132 -26.63 -5.56 22.22
CA ALA A 132 -27.49 -5.81 21.06
C ALA A 132 -28.71 -4.88 21.13
N GLY A 133 -28.67 -3.78 20.37
CA GLY A 133 -29.67 -2.71 20.42
C GLY A 133 -29.10 -1.31 20.16
N ARG A 134 -27.77 -1.16 20.18
CA ARG A 134 -27.08 0.07 19.71
C ARG A 134 -26.32 -0.10 18.38
N CYS A 135 -26.47 -1.25 17.71
CA CYS A 135 -25.86 -1.51 16.40
C CYS A 135 -26.51 -0.75 15.26
#